data_AF-A0A654U7X5-F1
#
_entry.id   AF-A0A654U7X5-F1
#
_cell.length_a   1.000
_cell.length_b   1.000
_cell.length_c   1.000
_cell.angle_alpha   90.00
_cell.angle_beta   90.00
_cell.angle_gamma   90.00
#
_symmetry.space_group_name_H-M   'P 1'
#
loop_
_entity.id
_entity.type
_entity.pdbx_description
1 polymer ?
#
loop_
_entity_poly.entity_id
_entity_poly.type
_entity_poly.pdbx_seq_one_letter_code
_entity_poly.pdbx_strand_id
1 'polypeptide(L)' 'MQRALDDALASGDLAVLTRLPAQVLGRVAFQVLAGLAEPGPRSAKEFYRGAPHGVGYFAGVWQP' A
#
# COMPACT_ATOMS: atom_id res chain seq x y z
N MET A 1 10.31 7.35 -3.83
CA MET A 1 9.26 7.39 -2.80
C MET A 1 8.00 6.71 -3.28
N GLN A 2 7.26 7.25 -4.27
CA GLN A 2 6.02 6.65 -4.76
C GLN A 2 6.18 5.18 -5.18
N ARG A 3 7.25 4.84 -5.92
CA ARG A 3 7.46 3.46 -6.36
C ARG A 3 7.54 2.43 -5.23
N ALA A 4 8.23 2.78 -4.14
CA ALA A 4 8.37 1.89 -2.99
C ALA A 4 7.06 1.70 -2.22
N LEU A 5 6.18 2.72 -2.21
CA LEU A 5 4.84 2.59 -1.64
C LEU A 5 3.98 1.66 -2.50
N ASP A 6 3.97 1.85 -3.81
CA ASP A 6 3.18 1.00 -4.71
C ASP A 6 3.65 -0.46 -4.63
N ASP A 7 4.96 -0.71 -4.60
CA ASP A 7 5.51 -2.06 -4.52
C ASP A 7 5.13 -2.73 -3.18
N ALA A 8 5.17 -1.99 -2.06
CA ALA A 8 4.71 -2.49 -0.77
C ALA A 8 3.20 -2.78 -0.74
N LEU A 9 2.39 -1.97 -1.44
CA LEU A 9 0.95 -2.22 -1.57
C LEU A 9 0.63 -3.41 -2.47
N ALA A 10 1.46 -3.67 -3.49
CA ALA A 10 1.34 -4.80 -4.41
C ALA A 10 1.86 -6.12 -3.80
N SER A 11 2.84 -6.06 -2.91
CA SER A 11 3.37 -7.24 -2.20
C SER A 11 2.70 -7.49 -0.85
N GLY A 12 1.86 -6.56 -0.37
CA GLY A 12 1.30 -6.63 0.98
C GLY A 12 2.37 -6.50 2.07
N ASP A 13 3.46 -5.75 1.82
CA ASP A 13 4.56 -5.58 2.76
C ASP A 13 4.16 -4.65 3.94
N LEU A 14 3.61 -5.28 4.97
CA LEU A 14 3.15 -4.63 6.20
C LEU A 14 4.28 -3.90 6.94
N ALA A 15 5.52 -4.39 6.84
CA ALA A 15 6.68 -3.77 7.50
C ALA A 15 7.04 -2.41 6.85
N VAL A 16 6.87 -2.30 5.54
CA VAL A 16 7.04 -1.03 4.81
C VAL A 16 5.86 -0.10 5.05
N LEU A 17 4.63 -0.62 5.05
CA LEU A 17 3.43 0.20 5.27
C LEU A 17 3.33 0.77 6.70
N THR A 18 3.87 0.06 7.69
CA THR A 18 3.97 0.56 9.07
C THR A 18 4.99 1.68 9.25
N ARG A 19 5.97 1.80 8.34
CA ARG A 19 7.08 2.76 8.42
C ARG A 19 7.00 3.90 7.40
N LEU A 20 5.81 4.16 6.85
CA LEU A 20 5.64 5.19 5.83
C LEU A 20 5.99 6.59 6.37
N PRO A 21 6.74 7.40 5.59
CA PRO A 21 7.09 8.76 5.97
C PRO A 21 5.86 9.66 6.12
N ALA A 22 5.96 10.70 6.96
CA ALA A 22 4.84 11.60 7.27
C ALA A 22 4.31 12.37 6.04
N GLN A 23 5.08 12.47 4.96
CA GLN A 23 4.68 13.10 3.70
C GLN A 23 3.67 12.27 2.89
N VAL A 24 3.45 11.00 3.26
CA VAL A 24 2.48 10.12 2.61
C VAL A 24 1.08 10.39 3.16
N LEU A 25 0.23 10.99 2.34
CA LEU A 25 -1.20 11.17 2.64
C LEU A 25 -1.87 9.81 2.79
N GLY A 26 -2.73 9.66 3.80
CA GLY A 26 -3.42 8.39 4.06
C GLY A 26 -2.59 7.32 4.77
N ARG A 27 -1.37 7.62 5.27
CA ARG A 27 -0.51 6.67 6.00
C ARG A 27 -1.24 5.87 7.09
N VAL A 28 -2.14 6.50 7.84
CA VAL A 28 -2.87 5.85 8.93
C VAL A 28 -3.81 4.77 8.38
N ALA A 29 -4.46 5.02 7.25
CA ALA A 29 -5.32 4.03 6.60
C ALA A 29 -4.50 2.81 6.13
N PHE A 30 -3.29 3.02 5.60
CA PHE A 30 -2.38 1.94 5.22
C PHE A 30 -1.88 1.14 6.43
N GLN A 31 -1.60 1.79 7.56
CA GLN A 31 -1.23 1.13 8.81
C GLN A 31 -2.37 0.31 9.41
N VAL A 32 -3.61 0.80 9.34
CA VAL A 32 -4.81 0.06 9.77
C VAL A 32 -5.05 -1.14 8.85
N LEU A 33 -4.96 -0.97 7.53
CA LEU A 33 -4.98 -2.08 6.58
C LEU A 33 -3.92 -3.12 6.90
N ALA A 34 -2.72 -2.68 7.29
CA ALA A 34 -1.64 -3.58 7.64
C ALA A 34 -1.97 -4.41 8.89
N GLY A 35 -2.51 -3.78 9.94
CA GLY A 35 -2.95 -4.48 11.16
C GLY A 35 -4.14 -5.42 10.94
N LEU A 36 -5.02 -5.14 9.98
CA LEU A 36 -6.13 -6.01 9.60
C LEU A 36 -5.71 -7.23 8.74
N ALA A 37 -4.49 -7.23 8.22
CA ALA A 37 -3.98 -8.28 7.34
C ALA A 37 -3.10 -9.33 8.05
N GLU A 38 -2.65 -9.11 9.29
CA GLU A 38 -1.93 -10.14 10.06
C GLU A 38 -2.86 -11.29 10.50
N PRO A 39 -2.40 -12.56 10.52
CA PRO A 39 -1.02 -13.04 10.31
C PRO A 39 -0.80 -13.75 8.95
N GLY A 40 -1.68 -13.57 7.97
CA GLY A 40 -1.73 -14.40 6.77
C GLY A 40 -1.04 -13.81 5.54
N PRO A 41 -0.38 -14.63 4.68
CA PRO A 41 0.15 -14.16 3.41
C PRO A 41 -1.01 -13.82 2.48
N ARG A 42 -1.30 -12.54 2.30
CA ARG A 42 -2.37 -12.06 1.42
C ARG A 42 -1.81 -11.62 0.08
N SER A 43 -2.37 -12.19 -0.98
CA SER A 43 -2.11 -11.72 -2.34
C SER A 43 -2.83 -10.38 -2.55
N ALA A 44 -2.07 -9.34 -2.87
CA ALA A 44 -2.63 -8.08 -3.32
C ALA A 44 -2.72 -8.10 -4.85
N LYS A 45 -3.95 -8.01 -5.37
CA LYS A 45 -4.16 -7.84 -6.80
C LYS A 45 -4.16 -6.36 -7.13
N GLU A 46 -3.07 -5.90 -7.74
CA GLU A 46 -2.96 -4.54 -8.29
C GLU A 46 -3.88 -4.42 -9.50
N PHE A 47 -4.82 -3.46 -9.46
CA PHE A 47 -5.73 -3.14 -10.57
C PHE A 47 -5.26 -1.93 -11.35
N TYR A 48 -4.64 -0.95 -10.68
CA TYR A 48 -4.18 0.28 -11.32
C TYR A 48 -3.04 0.93 -10.56
N ARG A 49 -2.00 1.31 -11.31
CA ARG A 49 -0.90 2.16 -10.86
C ARG A 49 -0.62 3.20 -11.94
N GLY A 50 -0.64 4.47 -11.54
CA GLY A 50 -0.40 5.58 -12.47
C GLY A 50 -0.17 6.88 -11.74
N ALA A 51 0.41 7.85 -12.43
CA ALA A 51 0.56 9.21 -11.89
C ALA A 51 0.04 10.27 -12.88
N PRO A 52 -1.24 10.23 -13.29
CA PRO A 52 -1.82 11.32 -14.05
C PRO A 52 -1.70 12.61 -13.23
N HIS A 53 -1.13 13.66 -13.82
CA HIS A 53 -0.88 14.96 -13.19
C HIS A 53 0.18 14.98 -12.07
N GLY A 54 1.03 13.96 -11.96
CA GLY A 54 2.15 13.92 -11.00
C GLY A 54 1.77 13.48 -9.58
N VAL A 55 0.50 13.12 -9.35
CA VAL A 55 0.00 12.53 -8.10
C VAL A 55 -0.09 11.02 -8.28
N GLY A 56 0.54 10.24 -7.41
CA GLY A 56 0.51 8.78 -7.50
C GLY A 56 -0.83 8.20 -7.08
N TYR A 57 -1.42 7.38 -7.96
CA TYR A 57 -2.64 6.63 -7.73
C TYR A 57 -2.32 5.14 -7.70
N PHE A 58 -2.79 4.46 -6.67
CA PHE A 58 -2.74 3.01 -6.53
C PHE A 58 -4.16 2.50 -6.20
N ALA A 59 -4.63 1.50 -6.93
CA ALA A 59 -5.83 0.75 -6.61
C ALA A 59 -5.52 -0.75 -6.66
N GLY A 60 -5.81 -1.45 -5.55
CA GLY A 60 -5.61 -2.88 -5.42
C GLY A 60 -6.64 -3.49 -4.48
N VAL A 61 -6.87 -4.79 -4.61
CA VAL A 61 -7.68 -5.56 -3.65
C VAL A 61 -6.77 -6.53 -2.94
N TRP A 62 -6.87 -6.53 -1.60
CA TRP A 62 -6.17 -7.49 -0.76
C TRP A 62 -7.12 -8.64 -0.45
N GLN A 63 -6.72 -9.87 -0.79
CA GLN A 63 -7.53 -11.07 -0.53
C GLN A 63 -7.15 -11.70 0.80
N PRO A 64 -8.12 -12.06 1.66
CA PRO A 64 -7.89 -12.64 2.98
C PRO A 64 -6.94 -13.83 3.07
#